data_AF-A0A1Q5N5R9-F1
#
_entry.id   AF-A0A1Q5N5R9-F1
#
_cell.length_a   1.000
_cell.length_b   1.000
_cell.length_c   1.000
_cell.angle_alpha   90.00
_cell.angle_beta   90.00
_cell.angle_gamma   90.00
#
_symmetry.space_group_name_H-M   'P 1'
#
loop_
_entity.id
_entity.type
_entity.pdbx_description
1 polymer ?
#
loop_
_entity_poly.entity_id
_entity_poly.type
_entity_poly.pdbx_seq_one_letter_code
_entity_poly.pdbx_strand_id
1 'polypeptide(L)'
;MTEVPPDIAEHLASPDTLPEWVRFYSAYPTVTAAVQAAGNGESVAVFSSESTAYVQRVVLVEGKPVIEVVLYPASQAREALVTAYLNHTDPEAATAAILHTLPHLLPKGIDLSGIECVVEPSNGPAPRFGFRRRVSAVGLHTWRDYDELHPLGDLHQVLSWHSTGGSIAEGAEAVAILRAHGLPAVGCERCGESLTNRHPSWPGTWVCLSEEYGPRCEEFEDPFEGLHELDTAGIGGPHAPATRDLEPVA
;
A
#
# COMPACT_ATOMS: atom_id res chain seq x y z
N MET A 1 27.28 25.36 -8.44
CA MET A 1 26.51 24.90 -7.28
C MET A 1 25.23 25.71 -7.28
N THR A 2 24.13 25.11 -7.74
CA THR A 2 22.81 25.73 -7.63
C THR A 2 22.45 25.79 -6.15
N GLU A 3 22.11 26.98 -5.66
CA GLU A 3 21.68 27.20 -4.28
C GLU A 3 20.44 26.33 -4.02
N VAL A 4 20.44 25.57 -2.92
CA VAL A 4 19.28 24.78 -2.52
C VAL A 4 18.19 25.76 -2.08
N PRO A 5 16.97 25.67 -2.64
CA PRO A 5 15.86 26.54 -2.25
C PRO A 5 15.61 26.48 -0.73
N PRO A 6 15.30 27.61 -0.06
CA PRO A 6 15.15 27.67 1.40
C PRO A 6 14.08 26.72 1.96
N ASP A 7 13.02 26.47 1.19
CA ASP A 7 11.95 25.52 1.49
C ASP A 7 12.43 24.07 1.46
N ILE A 8 13.35 23.73 0.55
CA ILE A 8 13.98 22.41 0.52
C ILE A 8 15.04 22.27 1.62
N ALA A 9 15.73 23.35 1.99
CA ALA A 9 16.69 23.30 3.09
C ALA A 9 16.03 22.87 4.42
N GLU A 10 14.76 23.23 4.65
CA GLU A 10 13.97 22.77 5.79
C GLU A 10 13.70 21.26 5.74
N HIS A 11 13.25 20.74 4.59
CA HIS A 11 13.08 19.29 4.41
C HIS A 11 14.40 18.53 4.57
N LEU A 12 15.51 19.04 4.01
CA LEU A 12 16.81 18.38 4.09
C LEU A 12 17.45 18.46 5.49
N ALA A 13 17.09 19.45 6.29
CA ALA A 13 17.58 19.60 7.66
C ALA A 13 16.74 18.83 8.69
N SER A 14 15.52 18.41 8.35
CA SER A 14 14.67 17.61 9.22
C SER A 14 15.27 16.21 9.43
N PRO A 15 15.44 15.75 10.68
CA PRO A 15 15.91 14.40 10.97
C PRO A 15 14.89 13.32 10.56
N ASP A 16 13.64 13.71 10.31
CA ASP A 16 12.55 12.80 9.96
C ASP A 16 12.39 12.61 8.44
N THR A 17 13.17 13.33 7.62
CA THR A 17 13.14 13.17 6.17
C THR A 17 13.91 11.93 5.75
N LEU A 18 13.22 10.98 5.14
CA LEU A 18 13.82 9.71 4.75
C LEU A 18 14.92 9.90 3.67
N PRO A 19 15.94 9.04 3.64
CA PRO A 19 17.07 9.18 2.70
C PRO A 19 16.67 9.24 1.22
N GLU A 20 15.62 8.53 0.81
CA GLU A 20 15.09 8.58 -0.56
C GLU A 20 14.54 9.97 -0.92
N TRP A 21 13.91 10.66 0.02
CA TRP A 21 13.39 12.00 -0.15
C TRP A 21 14.50 13.03 -0.20
N VAL A 22 15.53 12.87 0.65
CA VAL A 22 16.76 13.67 0.58
C VAL A 22 17.38 13.57 -0.81
N ARG A 23 17.52 12.36 -1.36
CA ARG A 23 18.04 12.14 -2.71
C ARG A 23 17.15 12.78 -3.78
N PHE A 24 15.83 12.61 -3.67
CA PHE A 24 14.87 13.16 -4.61
C PHE A 24 14.94 14.69 -4.66
N TYR A 25 14.84 15.38 -3.52
CA TYR A 25 14.89 16.84 -3.46
C TYR A 25 16.27 17.40 -3.82
N SER A 26 17.34 16.64 -3.58
CA SER A 26 18.69 17.03 -4.04
C SER A 26 18.82 16.97 -5.58
N ALA A 27 18.22 15.96 -6.22
CA ALA A 27 18.22 15.81 -7.67
C ALA A 27 17.25 16.79 -8.37
N TYR A 28 16.09 17.03 -7.74
CA TYR A 28 15.02 17.86 -8.26
C TYR A 28 14.62 18.91 -7.22
N PRO A 29 15.43 19.97 -7.03
CA PRO A 29 15.21 20.96 -5.97
C PRO A 29 13.95 21.80 -6.15
N THR A 30 13.34 21.79 -7.33
CA THR A 30 12.10 22.53 -7.63
C THR A 30 11.18 21.70 -8.51
N VAL A 31 9.88 22.01 -8.50
CA VAL A 31 8.91 21.44 -9.45
C VAL A 31 9.32 21.79 -10.88
N THR A 32 9.83 23.00 -11.11
CA THR A 32 10.33 23.39 -12.44
C THR A 32 11.49 22.48 -12.91
N ALA A 33 12.45 22.17 -12.04
CA ALA A 33 13.56 21.27 -12.38
C ALA A 33 13.05 19.84 -12.66
N ALA A 34 12.12 19.35 -11.85
CA ALA A 34 11.46 18.06 -12.04
C ALA A 34 10.71 17.98 -13.39
N VAL A 35 9.95 19.03 -13.73
CA VAL A 35 9.22 19.13 -15.01
C VAL A 35 10.17 19.19 -16.20
N GLN A 36 11.26 19.94 -16.10
CA GLN A 36 12.28 20.00 -17.15
C GLN A 36 12.93 18.63 -17.38
N ALA A 37 13.31 17.93 -16.32
CA ALA A 37 13.88 16.58 -16.40
C ALA A 37 12.89 15.60 -17.04
N ALA A 38 11.63 15.60 -16.61
CA ALA A 38 10.57 14.79 -17.23
C ALA A 38 10.37 15.15 -18.71
N GLY A 39 10.43 16.45 -19.07
CA GLY A 39 10.39 16.94 -20.45
C GLY A 39 11.53 16.44 -21.33
N ASN A 40 12.69 16.16 -20.72
CA ASN A 40 13.86 15.58 -21.39
C ASN A 40 13.80 14.05 -21.48
N GLY A 41 12.73 13.41 -21.00
CA GLY A 41 12.56 11.96 -20.97
C GLY A 41 13.21 11.27 -19.77
N GLU A 42 13.65 12.02 -18.75
CA GLU A 42 14.16 11.44 -17.52
C GLU A 42 13.03 10.90 -16.64
N SER A 43 13.30 9.82 -15.90
CA SER A 43 12.37 9.28 -14.92
C SER A 43 12.46 10.06 -13.62
N VAL A 44 11.44 10.87 -13.34
CA VAL A 44 11.36 11.66 -12.11
C VAL A 44 10.39 10.99 -11.15
N ALA A 45 10.91 10.17 -10.23
CA ALA A 45 10.10 9.46 -9.25
C ALA A 45 10.85 9.24 -7.93
N VAL A 46 10.10 9.22 -6.84
CA VAL A 46 10.52 8.75 -5.52
C VAL A 46 9.48 7.76 -5.02
N PHE A 47 9.98 6.66 -4.46
CA PHE A 47 9.19 5.66 -3.77
C PHE A 47 9.68 5.59 -2.33
N SER A 48 8.74 5.68 -1.40
CA SER A 48 9.00 5.44 0.01
C SER A 48 8.11 4.31 0.50
N SER A 49 8.71 3.37 1.22
CA SER A 49 8.01 2.23 1.81
C SER A 49 7.97 2.28 3.34
N GLU A 50 8.74 3.16 3.97
CA GLU A 50 8.69 3.32 5.42
C GLU A 50 7.43 4.12 5.77
N SER A 51 6.66 3.64 6.75
CA SER A 51 5.41 4.23 7.26
C SER A 51 4.17 4.22 6.32
N THR A 52 4.34 4.47 5.01
CA THR A 52 3.26 4.40 4.01
C THR A 52 3.87 4.03 2.67
N ALA A 53 3.36 3.01 1.98
CA ALA A 53 3.83 2.73 0.62
C ALA A 53 3.34 3.85 -0.32
N TYR A 54 4.26 4.74 -0.68
CA TYR A 54 4.02 6.02 -1.30
C TYR A 54 4.88 6.16 -2.57
N VAL A 55 4.29 6.62 -3.66
CA VAL A 55 5.02 7.04 -4.87
C VAL A 55 4.68 8.49 -5.19
N GLN A 56 5.70 9.33 -5.43
CA GLN A 56 5.54 10.60 -6.13
C GLN A 56 6.35 10.59 -7.41
N ARG A 57 5.75 11.06 -8.50
CA ARG A 57 6.42 11.17 -9.79
C ARG A 57 5.94 12.36 -10.59
N VAL A 58 6.81 12.89 -11.44
CA VAL A 58 6.44 13.89 -12.45
C VAL A 58 6.38 13.21 -13.81
N VAL A 59 5.21 13.27 -14.44
CA VAL A 59 4.92 12.60 -15.71
C VAL A 59 4.29 13.57 -16.70
N LEU A 60 4.39 13.24 -18.00
CA LEU A 60 3.70 13.98 -19.05
C LEU A 60 2.41 13.24 -19.44
N VAL A 61 1.27 13.85 -19.18
CA VAL A 61 -0.04 13.36 -19.62
C VAL A 61 -0.48 14.23 -20.80
N GLU A 62 -0.59 13.63 -21.99
CA GLU A 62 -0.90 14.35 -23.23
C GLU A 62 0.03 15.55 -23.48
N GLY A 63 1.33 15.38 -23.13
CA GLY A 63 2.34 16.43 -23.26
C GLY A 63 2.30 17.52 -22.18
N LYS A 64 1.37 17.45 -21.22
CA LYS A 64 1.29 18.39 -20.10
C LYS A 64 1.91 17.79 -18.83
N PRO A 65 2.71 18.54 -18.08
CA PRO A 65 3.34 18.04 -16.88
C PRO A 65 2.33 17.93 -15.74
N VAL A 66 2.36 16.76 -15.09
CA VAL A 66 1.50 16.39 -13.96
C VAL A 66 2.39 15.83 -12.86
N ILE A 67 2.16 16.28 -11.63
CA ILE A 67 2.67 15.62 -10.43
C ILE A 67 1.63 14.57 -10.06
N GLU A 68 2.06 13.32 -10.07
CA GLU A 68 1.23 12.18 -9.73
C GLU A 68 1.70 11.58 -8.41
N VAL A 69 0.75 11.36 -7.50
CA VAL A 69 1.01 10.66 -6.25
C VAL A 69 0.11 9.45 -6.15
N VAL A 70 0.70 8.33 -5.73
CA VAL A 70 0.00 7.08 -5.47
C VAL A 70 0.26 6.65 -4.04
N LEU A 71 -0.83 6.43 -3.30
CA LEU A 71 -0.81 5.83 -1.97
C LEU A 71 -1.30 4.40 -2.05
N TYR A 72 -0.54 3.48 -1.49
CA TYR A 72 -0.93 2.09 -1.34
C TYR A 72 -1.33 1.84 0.12
N PRO A 73 -2.40 1.05 0.37
CA PRO A 73 -2.65 0.50 1.70
C PRO A 73 -1.39 -0.13 2.27
N ALA A 74 -1.13 0.12 3.56
CA ALA A 74 -0.07 -0.52 4.32
C ALA A 74 -0.57 -1.81 5.00
N SER A 75 0.33 -2.50 5.69
CA SER A 75 0.03 -3.58 6.65
C SER A 75 -1.00 -4.62 6.16
N GLN A 76 -1.91 -5.03 7.03
CA GLN A 76 -2.86 -6.12 6.80
C GLN A 76 -3.90 -5.79 5.72
N ALA A 77 -4.23 -4.51 5.50
CA ALA A 77 -5.12 -4.11 4.41
C ALA A 77 -4.54 -4.48 3.04
N ARG A 78 -3.24 -4.24 2.85
CA ARG A 78 -2.50 -4.69 1.66
C ARG A 78 -2.53 -6.21 1.51
N GLU A 79 -2.32 -6.93 2.62
CA GLU A 79 -2.29 -8.38 2.60
C GLU A 79 -3.66 -8.97 2.25
N ALA A 80 -4.74 -8.38 2.76
CA ALA A 80 -6.11 -8.75 2.42
C ALA A 80 -6.38 -8.58 0.91
N LEU A 81 -5.96 -7.45 0.33
CA LEU A 81 -6.12 -7.18 -1.11
C LEU A 81 -5.35 -8.21 -1.96
N VAL A 82 -4.09 -8.49 -1.62
CA VAL A 82 -3.25 -9.41 -2.39
C VAL A 82 -3.72 -10.86 -2.23
N THR A 83 -4.07 -11.30 -1.03
CA THR A 83 -4.58 -12.67 -0.83
C THR A 83 -5.93 -12.88 -1.52
N ALA A 84 -6.83 -11.89 -1.48
CA ALA A 84 -8.08 -11.93 -2.22
C ALA A 84 -7.85 -12.01 -3.75
N TYR A 85 -6.88 -11.24 -4.27
CA TYR A 85 -6.47 -11.33 -5.68
C TYR A 85 -5.98 -12.73 -6.03
N LEU A 86 -5.07 -13.29 -5.22
CA LEU A 86 -4.48 -14.61 -5.47
C LEU A 86 -5.51 -15.74 -5.37
N ASN A 87 -6.48 -15.63 -4.46
CA ASN A 87 -7.54 -16.62 -4.31
C ASN A 87 -8.54 -16.60 -5.48
N HIS A 88 -8.64 -15.48 -6.20
CA HIS A 88 -9.48 -15.37 -7.39
C HIS A 88 -8.94 -16.22 -8.55
N THR A 89 -9.82 -16.80 -9.36
CA THR A 89 -9.42 -17.65 -10.51
C THR A 89 -9.16 -16.85 -11.77
N ASP A 90 -9.74 -15.65 -11.88
CA ASP A 90 -9.60 -14.73 -13.01
C ASP A 90 -8.93 -13.41 -12.56
N PRO A 91 -7.67 -13.14 -12.97
CA PRO A 91 -6.94 -11.92 -12.63
C PRO A 91 -7.59 -10.60 -13.06
N GLU A 92 -8.27 -10.58 -14.21
CA GLU A 92 -8.89 -9.36 -14.75
C GLU A 92 -10.14 -9.01 -13.93
N ALA A 93 -10.99 -10.01 -13.69
CA ALA A 93 -12.16 -9.86 -12.83
C ALA A 93 -11.75 -9.51 -11.38
N ALA A 94 -10.69 -10.13 -10.85
CA ALA A 94 -10.16 -9.81 -9.53
C ALA A 94 -9.73 -8.33 -9.43
N THR A 95 -9.00 -7.86 -10.45
CA THR A 95 -8.54 -6.47 -10.50
C THR A 95 -9.72 -5.51 -10.56
N ALA A 96 -10.72 -5.76 -11.41
CA ALA A 96 -11.91 -4.92 -11.49
C ALA A 96 -12.68 -4.88 -10.16
N ALA A 97 -12.89 -6.04 -9.53
CA ALA A 97 -13.58 -6.16 -8.25
C ALA A 97 -12.81 -5.47 -7.10
N ILE A 98 -11.48 -5.62 -7.06
CA ILE A 98 -10.64 -4.95 -6.07
C ILE A 98 -10.69 -3.43 -6.25
N LEU A 99 -10.53 -2.92 -7.47
CA LEU A 99 -10.61 -1.47 -7.73
C LEU A 99 -11.97 -0.90 -7.34
N HIS A 100 -13.04 -1.66 -7.54
CA HIS A 100 -14.38 -1.28 -7.09
C HIS A 100 -14.52 -1.29 -5.56
N THR A 101 -13.89 -2.26 -4.88
CA THR A 101 -14.01 -2.45 -3.43
C THR A 101 -13.08 -1.55 -2.63
N LEU A 102 -11.95 -1.12 -3.20
CA LEU A 102 -10.90 -0.39 -2.51
C LEU A 102 -11.38 0.85 -1.71
N PRO A 103 -12.30 1.70 -2.23
CA PRO A 103 -12.87 2.81 -1.45
C PRO A 103 -13.63 2.38 -0.19
N HIS A 104 -14.22 1.17 -0.20
CA HIS A 104 -15.02 0.66 0.91
C HIS A 104 -14.17 0.21 2.09
N LEU A 105 -12.85 0.07 1.92
CA LEU A 105 -11.92 -0.16 3.02
C LEU A 105 -11.63 1.11 3.81
N LEU A 106 -11.92 2.30 3.26
CA LEU A 106 -11.67 3.55 3.95
C LEU A 106 -12.79 3.85 4.97
N PRO A 107 -12.49 4.60 6.04
CA PRO A 107 -13.50 5.16 6.92
C PRO A 107 -14.56 5.94 6.15
N LYS A 108 -15.78 5.97 6.69
CA LYS A 108 -16.85 6.79 6.11
C LYS A 108 -16.51 8.27 6.17
N GLY A 109 -16.77 8.99 5.09
CA GLY A 109 -16.62 10.45 5.02
C GLY A 109 -15.29 10.95 4.47
N ILE A 110 -14.37 10.05 4.08
CA ILE A 110 -13.14 10.44 3.37
C ILE A 110 -13.50 10.99 1.98
N ASP A 111 -13.03 12.19 1.68
CA ASP A 111 -13.21 12.80 0.37
C ASP A 111 -12.26 12.16 -0.66
N LEU A 112 -12.85 11.55 -1.68
CA LEU A 112 -12.14 10.95 -2.81
C LEU A 112 -12.27 11.77 -4.09
N SER A 113 -12.69 13.03 -4.00
CA SER A 113 -12.92 13.90 -5.16
C SER A 113 -11.65 14.06 -6.02
N GLY A 114 -11.69 13.45 -7.22
CA GLY A 114 -10.59 13.37 -8.17
C GLY A 114 -9.41 12.52 -7.69
N ILE A 115 -9.66 11.56 -6.81
CA ILE A 115 -8.78 10.44 -6.50
C ILE A 115 -9.25 9.24 -7.32
N GLU A 116 -8.34 8.60 -8.02
CA GLU A 116 -8.59 7.40 -8.83
C GLU A 116 -8.14 6.16 -8.06
N CYS A 117 -8.93 5.09 -8.06
CA CYS A 117 -8.42 3.77 -7.66
C CYS A 117 -7.57 3.21 -8.80
N VAL A 118 -6.38 2.72 -8.47
CA VAL A 118 -5.38 2.29 -9.46
C VAL A 118 -4.80 0.93 -9.15
N VAL A 119 -4.35 0.27 -10.21
CA VAL A 119 -3.55 -0.94 -10.16
C VAL A 119 -2.21 -0.65 -10.84
N GLU A 120 -1.10 -0.97 -10.17
CA GLU A 120 0.25 -0.86 -10.71
C GLU A 120 0.97 -2.21 -10.67
N PRO A 121 1.90 -2.47 -11.59
CA PRO A 121 2.75 -3.65 -11.50
C PRO A 121 3.57 -3.62 -10.20
N SER A 122 3.94 -4.81 -9.75
CA SER A 122 4.81 -5.03 -8.59
C SER A 122 5.83 -6.12 -8.93
N ASN A 123 6.91 -6.19 -8.15
CA ASN A 123 7.90 -7.27 -8.26
C ASN A 123 7.46 -8.54 -7.51
N GLY A 124 6.33 -8.48 -6.78
CA GLY A 124 5.79 -9.58 -5.99
C GLY A 124 4.76 -10.42 -6.77
N PRO A 125 4.05 -11.32 -6.07
CA PRO A 125 3.12 -12.29 -6.69
C PRO A 125 1.84 -11.66 -7.25
N ALA A 126 1.56 -10.40 -6.93
CA ALA A 126 0.33 -9.70 -7.30
C ALA A 126 0.62 -8.22 -7.61
N PRO A 127 -0.24 -7.53 -8.38
CA PRO A 127 -0.12 -6.10 -8.57
C PRO A 127 -0.40 -5.32 -7.26
N ARG A 128 -0.02 -4.04 -7.25
CA ARG A 128 -0.30 -3.12 -6.16
C ARG A 128 -1.59 -2.36 -6.45
N PHE A 129 -2.49 -2.32 -5.48
CA PHE A 129 -3.74 -1.57 -5.56
C PHE A 129 -3.66 -0.35 -4.66
N GLY A 130 -4.04 0.81 -5.17
CA GLY A 130 -3.89 2.05 -4.42
C GLY A 130 -4.77 3.19 -4.93
N PHE A 131 -4.49 4.36 -4.41
CA PHE A 131 -5.22 5.59 -4.69
C PHE A 131 -4.27 6.59 -5.34
N ARG A 132 -4.67 7.13 -6.49
CA ARG A 132 -3.88 8.06 -7.29
C ARG A 132 -4.53 9.43 -7.31
N ARG A 133 -3.72 10.46 -7.08
CA ARG A 133 -4.05 11.85 -7.41
C ARG A 133 -3.12 12.37 -8.49
N ARG A 134 -3.69 13.16 -9.41
CA ARG A 134 -2.94 13.93 -10.41
C ARG A 134 -3.19 15.40 -10.22
N VAL A 135 -2.12 16.17 -10.11
CA VAL A 135 -2.14 17.62 -9.99
C VAL A 135 -1.37 18.21 -11.16
N SER A 136 -1.97 19.20 -11.83
CA SER A 136 -1.27 19.93 -12.90
C SER A 136 -0.03 20.61 -12.32
N ALA A 137 1.14 20.37 -12.91
CA ALA A 137 2.37 21.06 -12.53
C ALA A 137 2.45 22.49 -13.14
N VAL A 138 1.52 22.84 -14.03
CA VAL A 138 1.49 24.15 -14.68
C VAL A 138 1.28 25.25 -13.64
N GLY A 139 2.22 26.19 -13.58
CA GLY A 139 2.20 27.31 -12.64
C GLY A 139 2.81 27.00 -11.27
N LEU A 140 3.24 25.76 -11.02
CA LEU A 140 3.98 25.39 -9.81
C LEU A 140 5.48 25.57 -10.06
N HIS A 141 6.13 26.32 -9.17
CA HIS A 141 7.55 26.60 -9.27
C HIS A 141 8.34 25.85 -8.21
N THR A 142 7.85 25.84 -6.97
CA THR A 142 8.48 25.21 -5.80
C THR A 142 7.72 23.97 -5.35
N TRP A 143 8.36 23.12 -4.54
CA TRP A 143 7.66 21.99 -3.92
C TRP A 143 6.68 22.45 -2.83
N ARG A 144 6.96 23.59 -2.18
CA ARG A 144 6.00 24.24 -1.30
C ARG A 144 4.68 24.61 -2.00
N ASP A 145 4.75 25.15 -3.23
CA ASP A 145 3.54 25.46 -4.03
C ASP A 145 2.66 24.22 -4.23
N TYR A 146 3.29 23.05 -4.34
CA TYR A 146 2.61 21.78 -4.50
C TYR A 146 2.05 21.26 -3.17
N ASP A 147 2.82 21.33 -2.08
CA ASP A 147 2.40 20.86 -0.75
C ASP A 147 1.20 21.66 -0.20
N GLU A 148 1.15 22.97 -0.47
CA GLU A 148 0.02 23.84 -0.10
C GLU A 148 -1.32 23.43 -0.77
N LEU A 149 -1.28 22.65 -1.85
CA LEU A 149 -2.48 22.10 -2.48
C LEU A 149 -3.07 20.91 -1.72
N HIS A 150 -2.36 20.40 -0.71
CA HIS A 150 -2.75 19.22 0.08
C HIS A 150 -3.29 18.09 -0.80
N PRO A 151 -2.52 17.59 -1.78
CA PRO A 151 -3.00 16.76 -2.88
C PRO A 151 -3.71 15.47 -2.43
N LEU A 152 -3.37 14.97 -1.24
CA LEU A 152 -3.93 13.74 -0.68
C LEU A 152 -4.86 13.99 0.53
N GLY A 153 -4.95 15.22 1.03
CA GLY A 153 -5.81 15.60 2.17
C GLY A 153 -5.82 14.57 3.31
N ASP A 154 -7.02 14.18 3.73
CA ASP A 154 -7.25 13.20 4.80
C ASP A 154 -6.82 11.78 4.44
N LEU A 155 -6.75 11.45 3.15
CA LEU A 155 -6.37 10.11 2.69
C LEU A 155 -4.93 9.74 3.10
N HIS A 156 -4.03 10.72 3.12
CA HIS A 156 -2.67 10.50 3.61
C HIS A 156 -2.68 10.07 5.08
N GLN A 157 -3.53 10.66 5.92
CA GLN A 157 -3.62 10.31 7.34
C GLN A 157 -4.20 8.90 7.55
N VAL A 158 -5.26 8.56 6.81
CA VAL A 158 -5.94 7.26 6.90
C VAL A 158 -5.06 6.09 6.48
N LEU A 159 -4.21 6.30 5.48
CA LEU A 159 -3.32 5.26 4.95
C LEU A 159 -1.94 5.24 5.62
N SER A 160 -1.62 6.24 6.44
CA SER A 160 -0.37 6.28 7.19
C SER A 160 -0.42 5.41 8.44
N TRP A 161 0.73 4.84 8.81
CA TRP A 161 0.90 4.08 10.06
C TRP A 161 0.63 4.89 11.34
N HIS A 162 0.48 6.21 11.25
CA HIS A 162 0.29 7.12 12.38
C HIS A 162 -1.11 7.76 12.40
N SER A 163 -2.13 7.05 11.91
CA SER A 163 -3.50 7.54 11.87
C SER A 163 -3.99 7.92 13.29
N THR A 164 -4.35 9.18 13.50
CA THR A 164 -4.94 9.68 14.77
C THR A 164 -6.47 9.79 14.70
N GLY A 165 -7.06 9.54 13.52
CA GLY A 165 -8.49 9.38 13.28
C GLY A 165 -8.69 8.34 12.17
N GLY A 166 -9.56 7.35 12.43
CA GLY A 166 -9.96 6.26 11.51
C GLY A 166 -8.88 5.69 10.59
N SER A 167 -8.39 4.49 10.88
CA SER A 167 -7.52 3.76 9.95
C SER A 167 -8.32 3.14 8.80
N ILE A 168 -7.65 2.83 7.69
CA ILE A 168 -8.19 1.87 6.72
C ILE A 168 -8.55 0.55 7.44
N ALA A 169 -9.58 -0.14 6.95
CA ALA A 169 -9.96 -1.45 7.47
C ALA A 169 -8.81 -2.46 7.31
N GLU A 170 -8.53 -3.20 8.37
CA GLU A 170 -7.42 -4.16 8.46
C GLU A 170 -7.90 -5.55 8.91
N GLY A 171 -7.04 -6.56 8.76
CA GLY A 171 -7.27 -7.94 9.21
C GLY A 171 -8.66 -8.49 8.85
N ALA A 172 -9.37 -8.96 9.87
CA ALA A 172 -10.69 -9.55 9.72
C ALA A 172 -11.76 -8.58 9.17
N GLU A 173 -11.63 -7.27 9.44
CA GLU A 173 -12.56 -6.25 8.91
C GLU A 173 -12.35 -6.10 7.39
N ALA A 174 -11.10 -6.01 6.94
CA ALA A 174 -10.77 -5.97 5.52
C ALA A 174 -11.29 -7.22 4.79
N VAL A 175 -11.08 -8.41 5.36
CA VAL A 175 -11.61 -9.67 4.81
C VAL A 175 -13.13 -9.61 4.68
N ALA A 176 -13.84 -9.18 5.72
CA ALA A 176 -15.31 -9.09 5.70
C ALA A 176 -15.81 -8.12 4.62
N ILE A 177 -15.17 -6.95 4.46
CA ILE A 177 -15.52 -5.98 3.42
C ILE A 177 -15.27 -6.56 2.03
N LEU A 178 -14.10 -7.17 1.79
CA LEU A 178 -13.78 -7.78 0.50
C LEU A 178 -14.80 -8.88 0.14
N ARG A 179 -15.15 -9.75 1.08
CA ARG A 179 -16.18 -10.79 0.88
C ARG A 179 -17.55 -10.20 0.58
N ALA A 180 -17.96 -9.14 1.30
CA ALA A 180 -19.24 -8.47 1.05
C ALA A 180 -19.35 -7.89 -0.37
N HIS A 181 -18.22 -7.68 -1.05
CA HIS A 181 -18.11 -7.18 -2.41
C HIS A 181 -17.74 -8.26 -3.45
N GLY A 182 -17.93 -9.55 -3.13
CA GLY A 182 -17.75 -10.63 -4.12
C GLY A 182 -16.33 -11.19 -4.21
N LEU A 183 -15.38 -10.71 -3.41
CA LEU A 183 -14.00 -11.18 -3.48
C LEU A 183 -13.77 -12.40 -2.56
N PRO A 184 -13.03 -13.43 -3.01
CA PRO A 184 -12.75 -14.65 -2.24
C PRO A 184 -11.65 -14.41 -1.18
N ALA A 185 -11.83 -13.40 -0.33
CA ALA A 185 -10.97 -13.16 0.82
C ALA A 185 -11.23 -14.23 1.89
N VAL A 186 -10.15 -14.67 2.53
CA VAL A 186 -10.18 -15.71 3.57
C VAL A 186 -9.37 -15.21 4.75
N GLY A 187 -9.95 -15.20 5.94
CA GLY A 187 -9.24 -14.91 7.18
C GLY A 187 -8.79 -16.18 7.91
N CYS A 188 -7.78 -16.06 8.77
CA CYS A 188 -7.46 -17.07 9.76
C CYS A 188 -8.53 -17.06 10.86
N GLU A 189 -9.06 -18.24 11.22
CA GLU A 189 -10.05 -18.38 12.30
C GLU A 189 -9.52 -17.90 13.66
N ARG A 190 -8.19 -17.95 13.86
CA ARG A 190 -7.54 -17.62 15.14
C ARG A 190 -7.07 -16.17 15.21
N CYS A 191 -6.12 -15.80 14.35
CA CYS A 191 -5.50 -14.47 14.38
C CYS A 191 -6.19 -13.43 13.48
N GLY A 192 -7.16 -13.83 12.64
CA GLY A 192 -7.84 -12.92 11.72
C GLY A 192 -7.00 -12.45 10.51
N GLU A 193 -5.73 -12.88 10.41
CA GLU A 193 -4.86 -12.56 9.28
C GLU A 193 -5.43 -13.05 7.96
N SER A 194 -5.16 -12.31 6.88
CA SER A 194 -5.64 -12.68 5.55
C SER A 194 -4.79 -13.80 4.95
N LEU A 195 -5.45 -14.81 4.37
CA LEU A 195 -4.83 -16.05 3.94
C LEU A 195 -4.99 -16.31 2.45
N THR A 196 -3.96 -16.93 1.87
CA THR A 196 -4.03 -17.56 0.55
C THR A 196 -3.41 -18.95 0.59
N ASN A 197 -3.93 -19.87 -0.22
CA ASN A 197 -3.29 -21.16 -0.50
C ASN A 197 -2.60 -21.18 -1.88
N ARG A 198 -2.47 -20.01 -2.52
CA ARG A 198 -1.87 -19.85 -3.85
C ARG A 198 -0.56 -19.08 -3.82
N HIS A 199 0.07 -19.01 -2.64
CA HIS A 199 1.38 -18.39 -2.50
C HIS A 199 2.43 -19.15 -3.34
N PRO A 200 3.28 -18.46 -4.13
CA PRO A 200 4.25 -19.14 -5.00
C PRO A 200 5.23 -20.05 -4.27
N SER A 201 5.67 -19.63 -3.07
CA SER A 201 6.60 -20.41 -2.25
C SER A 201 5.92 -21.53 -1.44
N TRP A 202 4.59 -21.48 -1.28
CA TRP A 202 3.83 -22.39 -0.40
C TRP A 202 2.52 -22.87 -1.08
N PRO A 203 2.59 -23.53 -2.26
CA PRO A 203 1.39 -23.89 -3.01
C PRO A 203 0.54 -24.93 -2.28
N GLY A 204 -0.76 -24.65 -2.14
CA GLY A 204 -1.72 -25.51 -1.47
C GLY A 204 -1.76 -25.39 0.05
N THR A 205 -0.84 -24.61 0.64
CA THR A 205 -0.78 -24.38 2.09
C THR A 205 -1.31 -22.99 2.41
N TRP A 206 -2.21 -22.88 3.40
CA TRP A 206 -2.72 -21.59 3.86
C TRP A 206 -1.64 -20.80 4.59
N VAL A 207 -1.30 -19.63 4.06
CA VAL A 207 -0.28 -18.71 4.58
C VAL A 207 -0.78 -17.26 4.47
N CYS A 208 -0.30 -16.36 5.33
CA CYS A 208 -0.34 -14.92 5.09
C CYS A 208 0.83 -14.50 4.16
N LEU A 209 0.87 -13.24 3.75
CA LEU A 209 1.91 -12.74 2.83
C LEU A 209 3.13 -12.18 3.56
N SER A 210 2.98 -11.82 4.84
CA SER A 210 4.06 -11.36 5.71
C SER A 210 5.05 -12.47 6.09
N GLU A 211 4.60 -13.73 6.08
CA GLU A 211 5.41 -14.87 6.49
C GLU A 211 6.23 -15.46 5.33
N GLU A 212 7.41 -14.91 5.09
CA GLU A 212 8.44 -15.57 4.27
C GLU A 212 8.86 -16.93 4.86
N TYR A 213 8.62 -17.14 6.15
CA TYR A 213 9.05 -18.30 6.93
C TYR A 213 8.03 -19.45 7.01
N GLY A 214 6.85 -19.33 6.38
CA GLY A 214 5.89 -20.42 6.22
C GLY A 214 4.52 -20.19 6.86
N PRO A 215 3.71 -21.24 7.10
CA PRO A 215 2.32 -21.12 7.55
C PRO A 215 2.17 -20.74 9.03
N ARG A 216 3.03 -19.91 9.60
CA ARG A 216 3.10 -19.67 11.04
C ARG A 216 1.99 -18.74 11.52
N CYS A 217 1.15 -19.24 12.41
CA CYS A 217 0.16 -18.46 13.15
C CYS A 217 0.66 -18.24 14.58
N GLU A 218 0.82 -16.99 14.99
CA GLU A 218 1.25 -16.61 16.35
C GLU A 218 0.21 -17.01 17.41
N GLU A 219 -1.08 -16.93 17.06
CA GLU A 219 -2.21 -17.35 17.91
C GLU A 219 -2.43 -18.88 17.89
N PHE A 220 -1.46 -19.65 17.42
CA PHE A 220 -1.53 -21.10 17.50
C PHE A 220 -1.14 -21.55 18.90
N GLU A 221 -2.11 -22.10 19.65
CA GLU A 221 -1.82 -22.83 20.88
C GLU A 221 -0.92 -24.04 20.57
N ASP A 222 0.37 -23.91 20.87
CA ASP A 222 1.34 -24.99 20.66
C ASP A 222 1.15 -26.04 21.76
N PRO A 223 0.73 -27.28 21.43
CA PRO A 223 0.56 -28.34 22.42
C PRO A 223 1.89 -28.77 23.07
N PHE A 224 3.03 -28.27 22.57
CA PHE A 224 4.36 -28.52 23.10
C PHE A 224 4.95 -27.31 23.85
N GLU A 225 4.20 -26.22 24.00
CA GLU A 225 4.65 -25.02 24.73
C GLU A 225 5.10 -25.40 26.14
N GLY A 226 6.41 -25.31 26.39
CA GLY A 226 7.03 -25.62 27.69
C GLY A 226 7.81 -26.93 27.77
N LEU A 227 8.02 -27.66 26.67
CA LEU A 227 8.74 -28.96 26.71
C LEU A 227 10.24 -28.92 26.41
N HIS A 228 10.86 -27.92 25.75
CA HIS A 228 12.32 -27.88 25.56
C HIS A 228 12.95 -26.47 25.36
N GLU A 229 14.23 -26.30 25.72
CA GLU A 229 15.02 -25.06 25.58
C GLU A 229 15.26 -24.61 24.11
N LEU A 230 14.99 -25.48 23.12
CA LEU A 230 14.99 -25.14 21.69
C LEU A 230 13.67 -24.47 21.23
N ASP A 231 12.64 -24.42 22.08
CA ASP A 231 11.31 -23.87 21.78
C ASP A 231 11.24 -22.34 21.95
N THR A 232 12.33 -21.69 22.37
CA THR A 232 12.42 -20.22 22.43
C THR A 232 12.39 -19.55 21.06
N ALA A 233 12.59 -20.31 19.98
CA ALA A 233 12.28 -19.90 18.62
C ALA A 233 10.79 -20.20 18.29
N GLY A 234 9.86 -19.68 19.09
CA GLY A 234 8.44 -20.04 19.15
C GLY A 234 7.87 -20.58 17.84
N ILE A 235 7.75 -21.90 17.72
CA ILE A 235 7.26 -22.62 16.53
C ILE A 235 5.75 -22.47 16.45
N GLY A 236 5.28 -21.28 16.06
CA GLY A 236 3.86 -21.09 15.75
C GLY A 236 3.37 -22.18 14.78
N GLY A 237 2.16 -22.67 15.00
CA GLY A 237 1.56 -23.72 14.16
C GLY A 237 0.80 -23.16 12.96
N PRO A 238 0.17 -24.02 12.14
CA PRO A 238 -0.39 -23.61 10.86
C PRO A 238 -1.56 -22.63 11.01
N HIS A 239 -1.64 -21.64 10.10
CA HIS A 239 -2.89 -20.91 9.89
C HIS A 239 -4.03 -21.86 9.52
N ALA A 240 -5.21 -21.60 10.09
CA ALA A 240 -6.44 -22.33 9.77
C ALA A 240 -7.44 -21.36 9.12
N PRO A 241 -7.86 -21.61 7.87
CA PRO A 241 -8.85 -20.75 7.22
C PRO A 241 -10.17 -20.80 7.97
N ALA A 242 -10.82 -19.66 8.10
CA ALA A 242 -12.14 -19.59 8.70
C ALA A 242 -13.15 -20.34 7.83
N THR A 243 -13.91 -21.25 8.45
CA THR A 243 -14.80 -22.17 7.70
C THR A 243 -15.85 -21.42 6.89
N ARG A 244 -16.41 -20.35 7.46
CA ARG A 244 -17.36 -19.43 6.80
C ARG A 244 -16.77 -18.72 5.56
N ASP A 245 -15.45 -18.60 5.48
CA ASP A 245 -14.79 -17.90 4.38
C ASP A 245 -14.48 -18.82 3.19
N LEU A 246 -14.57 -20.13 3.38
CA LEU A 246 -14.38 -21.12 2.32
C LEU A 246 -15.63 -21.32 1.45
N GLU A 247 -16.78 -20.81 1.92
CA GLU A 247 -18.01 -20.84 1.12
C GLU A 247 -17.91 -19.89 -0.08
N PRO A 248 -18.44 -20.26 -1.26
CA PRO A 248 -18.47 -19.40 -2.43
C PRO A 248 -19.10 -18.06 -2.11
N VAL A 249 -18.49 -16.98 -2.59
CA VAL A 249 -19.06 -15.65 -2.46
C VAL A 249 -20.25 -15.56 -3.42
N ALA A 250 -21.41 -15.15 -2.89
CA ALA A 250 -22.69 -15.11 -3.61
C ALA A 250 -22.80 -13.93 -4.58
#